data_AF-A0A220TYK0-F1
#
_entry.id   AF-A0A220TYK0-F1
#
_cell.length_a   1.000
_cell.length_b   1.000
_cell.length_c   1.000
_cell.angle_alpha   90.00
_cell.angle_beta   90.00
_cell.angle_gamma   90.00
#
_symmetry.space_group_name_H-M   'P 1'
#
loop_
_entity.id
_entity.type
_entity.pdbx_description
1 polymer ?
#
loop_
_entity_poly.entity_id
_entity_poly.type
_entity_poly.pdbx_seq_one_letter_code
_entity_poly.pdbx_strand_id
1 'polypeptide(L)' 'MENNLFQQAKNAVSSFTNKQGNASEQEKQAAKNAVQSAYADCSPEEKQQLQQLEQQLKTKNHLS' A
#
# COMPACT_ATOMS: atom_id res chain seq x y z
N MET A 1 -14.53 -14.35 6.11
CA MET A 1 -14.15 -12.94 6.21
C MET A 1 -13.27 -12.63 5.01
N GLU A 2 -13.85 -12.22 3.88
CA GLU A 2 -13.09 -11.63 2.76
C GLU A 2 -12.65 -10.23 3.19
N ASN A 3 -11.74 -10.20 4.16
CA ASN A 3 -11.03 -9.00 4.52
C ASN A 3 -10.25 -8.63 3.27
N ASN A 4 -10.72 -7.64 2.53
CA ASN A 4 -10.09 -7.18 1.31
C ASN A 4 -8.74 -6.55 1.68
N LEU A 5 -7.73 -7.38 1.89
CA LEU A 5 -6.35 -6.97 2.16
C LEU A 5 -5.88 -6.05 1.04
N PHE A 6 -6.31 -6.33 -0.20
CA PHE A 6 -6.14 -5.45 -1.33
C PHE A 6 -6.71 -4.03 -1.11
N GLN A 7 -7.95 -3.92 -0.61
CA GLN A 7 -8.55 -2.62 -0.29
C GLN A 7 -7.81 -1.93 0.85
N GLN A 8 -7.36 -2.66 1.87
CA GLN A 8 -6.55 -2.10 2.95
C GLN A 8 -5.21 -1.56 2.41
N ALA A 9 -4.53 -2.32 1.56
CA ALA A 9 -3.28 -1.91 0.92
C ALA A 9 -3.49 -0.66 0.07
N LYS A 10 -4.51 -0.66 -0.78
CA LYS A 10 -4.88 0.47 -1.61
C LYS A 10 -5.20 1.71 -0.78
N ASN A 11 -5.98 1.58 0.28
CA ASN A 11 -6.38 2.71 1.13
C ASN A 11 -5.19 3.27 1.92
N ALA A 12 -4.30 2.40 2.41
CA ALA A 12 -3.09 2.80 3.10
C ALA A 12 -2.08 3.50 2.18
N VAL A 13 -1.85 2.95 0.97
CA VAL A 13 -1.01 3.59 -0.07
C VAL A 13 -1.62 4.92 -0.50
N SER A 14 -2.94 4.97 -0.71
CA SER A 14 -3.64 6.19 -1.10
C SER A 14 -3.51 7.24 -0.01
N SER A 15 -3.74 6.90 1.26
CA SER A 15 -3.58 7.81 2.40
C SER A 15 -2.15 8.33 2.51
N PHE A 16 -1.16 7.45 2.39
CA PHE A 16 0.26 7.79 2.37
C PHE A 16 0.60 8.75 1.21
N THR A 17 0.11 8.44 0.01
CA THR A 17 0.37 9.22 -1.20
C THR A 17 -0.31 10.58 -1.16
N ASN A 18 -1.50 10.68 -0.56
CA ASN A 18 -2.27 11.90 -0.42
C ASN A 18 -1.63 12.85 0.61
N LYS A 19 -0.98 12.30 1.63
CA LYS A 19 -0.17 13.05 2.59
C LYS A 19 1.21 13.34 2.01
N GLN A 20 1.25 14.23 1.04
CA GLN A 20 2.44 14.72 0.34
C GLN A 20 3.53 15.21 1.32
N GLY A 21 4.39 14.28 1.78
CA GLY A 21 5.51 14.53 2.70
C GLY A 21 5.15 14.60 4.19
N ASN A 22 3.92 14.28 4.60
CA ASN A 22 3.48 14.34 6.01
C ASN A 22 2.92 13.01 6.53
N ALA A 23 3.15 11.91 5.79
CA ALA A 23 2.72 10.61 6.24
C ALA A 23 3.58 10.14 7.42
N SER A 24 2.93 9.79 8.52
CA SER A 24 3.63 9.34 9.72
C SER A 24 4.30 7.98 9.51
N GLU A 25 5.35 7.69 10.29
CA GLU A 25 6.04 6.39 10.30
C GLU A 25 5.04 5.20 10.43
N GLN A 26 3.98 5.39 11.22
CA GLN A 26 2.88 4.42 11.35
C GLN A 26 2.11 4.16 10.05
N GLU A 27 1.85 5.18 9.23
CA GLU A 27 1.15 5.02 7.96
C GLU A 27 2.02 4.30 6.94
N LYS A 28 3.32 4.61 6.92
CA LYS A 28 4.31 3.89 6.13
C LYS A 28 4.37 2.41 6.51
N GLN A 29 4.42 2.12 7.81
CA GLN A 29 4.44 0.74 8.33
C GLN A 29 3.13 0.00 7.99
N ALA A 30 1.98 0.67 8.17
CA ALA A 30 0.67 0.12 7.83
C ALA A 30 0.53 -0.17 6.35
N ALA A 31 0.97 0.76 5.48
CA ALA A 31 0.90 0.60 4.04
C ALA A 31 1.85 -0.51 3.54
N LYS A 32 3.07 -0.63 4.10
CA LYS A 32 3.96 -1.78 3.80
C LYS A 32 3.37 -3.12 4.24
N ASN A 33 2.85 -3.20 5.47
CA ASN A 33 2.23 -4.43 5.97
C ASN A 33 0.99 -4.80 5.16
N ALA A 34 0.12 -3.84 4.87
CA ALA A 34 -1.09 -4.10 4.10
C ALA A 34 -0.76 -4.57 2.68
N VAL A 35 0.22 -3.95 2.00
CA VAL A 35 0.68 -4.42 0.68
C VAL A 35 1.25 -5.83 0.75
N GLN A 36 2.11 -6.15 1.73
CA GLN A 36 2.65 -7.51 1.88
C GLN A 36 1.57 -8.55 2.19
N SER A 37 0.65 -8.25 3.10
CA SER A 37 -0.45 -9.16 3.43
C SER A 37 -1.36 -9.35 2.23
N ALA A 38 -1.68 -8.27 1.50
CA ALA A 38 -2.45 -8.37 0.26
C ALA A 38 -1.73 -9.23 -0.78
N TYR A 39 -0.41 -9.12 -0.91
CA TYR A 39 0.38 -9.97 -1.81
C TYR A 39 0.30 -11.47 -1.50
N ALA A 40 0.10 -11.82 -0.23
CA ALA A 40 -0.01 -13.21 0.22
C ALA A 40 -1.38 -13.83 -0.09
N ASP A 41 -2.43 -13.01 -0.18
CA ASP A 41 -3.82 -13.45 -0.33
C ASP A 41 -4.48 -12.98 -1.67
N CYS A 42 -3.72 -12.33 -2.55
CA CYS A 42 -4.27 -11.76 -3.79
C CYS A 42 -4.28 -12.72 -4.98
N SER A 43 -5.24 -12.51 -5.87
CA SER A 43 -5.25 -13.07 -7.23
C SER A 43 -4.13 -12.49 -8.11
N PRO A 44 -3.78 -13.13 -9.25
CA PRO A 44 -2.77 -12.62 -10.18
C PRO A 44 -3.07 -11.21 -10.71
N GLU A 45 -4.35 -10.88 -10.89
CA GLU A 45 -4.81 -9.56 -11.35
C GLU A 45 -4.60 -8.49 -10.28
N GLU A 46 -5.00 -8.79 -9.04
CA GLU A 46 -4.75 -7.92 -7.88
C GLU A 46 -3.25 -7.76 -7.62
N LYS A 47 -2.45 -8.80 -7.89
CA LYS A 47 -0.98 -8.76 -7.76
C LYS A 47 -0.36 -7.68 -8.65
N GLN A 48 -0.84 -7.52 -9.90
CA GLN A 48 -0.40 -6.44 -10.78
C GLN A 48 -0.76 -5.06 -10.23
N GLN A 49 -1.97 -4.91 -9.68
CA GLN A 49 -2.39 -3.65 -9.06
C GLN A 49 -1.57 -3.34 -7.78
N LEU A 50 -1.30 -4.34 -6.94
CA LEU A 50 -0.45 -4.21 -5.77
C LEU A 50 0.97 -3.79 -6.14
N GLN A 51 1.50 -4.29 -7.26
CA GLN A 51 2.83 -3.93 -7.74
C GLN A 51 2.94 -2.45 -8.10
N GLN A 52 1.90 -1.90 -8.72
CA GLN A 52 1.83 -0.46 -8.98
C GLN A 52 1.71 0.34 -7.67
N LEU A 53 0.87 -0.12 -6.73
CA LEU A 53 0.71 0.53 -5.43
C LEU A 53 2.03 0.54 -4.64
N GLU A 54 2.76 -0.57 -4.63
CA GLU A 54 4.07 -0.67 -3.96
C GLU A 54 5.10 0.29 -4.58
N GLN A 55 5.15 0.40 -5.92
CA GLN A 55 6.03 1.34 -6.59
C GLN A 55 5.71 2.80 -6.24
N GLN A 56 4.42 3.15 -6.16
CA GLN A 56 4.00 4.49 -5.77
C GLN A 56 4.43 4.80 -4.33
N LEU A 57 4.23 3.85 -3.43
CA LEU A 57 4.61 3.97 -2.02
C LEU A 57 6.13 4.12 -1.86
N LYS A 58 6.93 3.30 -2.55
CA LYS A 58 8.39 3.43 -2.58
C LYS A 58 8.80 4.79 -3.11
N THR A 59 8.30 5.19 -4.28
CA THR A 59 8.62 6.49 -4.90
C THR A 59 8.35 7.66 -3.96
N LYS A 60 7.16 7.71 -3.35
CA LYS A 60 6.80 8.76 -2.38
C LYS A 60 7.66 8.72 -1.11
N ASN A 61 7.99 7.54 -0.62
CA ASN A 61 8.84 7.37 0.55
C ASN A 61 10.31 7.76 0.31
N HIS A 62 10.79 7.70 -0.94
CA HIS A 62 12.12 8.22 -1.32
C HIS A 62 12.13 9.73 -1.59
N LEU A 63 10.96 10.32 -1.84
CA LEU A 63 10.78 11.75 -2.14
C LEU A 63 10.43 12.60 -0.89
N SER A 64 10.21 11.97 0.27
CA SER A 64 9.83 12.64 1.53
C SER A 64 11.03 12.83 2.45
#